data_AF-A0A969GEP6-F1
#
_entry.id   AF-A0A969GEP6-F1
#
_cell.length_a   1.000
_cell.length_b   1.000
_cell.length_c   1.000
_cell.angle_alpha   90.00
_cell.angle_beta   90.00
_cell.angle_gamma   90.00
#
_symmetry.space_group_name_H-M   'P 1'
#
loop_
_entity.id
_entity.type
_entity.pdbx_description
1 polymer ?
#
loop_
_entity_poly.entity_id
_entity_poly.type
_entity_poly.pdbx_seq_one_letter_code
_entity_poly.pdbx_strand_id
1 'polypeptide(L)'
;MSKLYFFRHAQASYGAENYDKLSPKGELQSAELGKHLAEKQIRFDKIFVGPLERQQHTLSIVNQIYSDKNLILPTPIILPELKEHHGFQATKKVAKPNSIRSTLQNLQSEIEQNPKLHKRNSLLMFQYFIEEWAMGNIEVEGFESWKTFREKVDLALNTILKATEKSENIGIFTSGGTISAIIATALNMQDEQKVAAMNFSIRNTSFSTFFMPIINLIF
;
A
#
# COMPACT_ATOMS: atom_id res chain seq x y z
N MET A 1 -22.82 -12.79 1.16
CA MET A 1 -21.37 -12.78 0.85
C MET A 1 -20.79 -11.60 1.55
N SER A 2 -19.64 -11.75 2.18
CA SER A 2 -18.95 -10.63 2.83
C SER A 2 -18.14 -9.87 1.79
N LYS A 3 -17.90 -8.58 2.02
CA LYS A 3 -17.19 -7.71 1.07
C LYS A 3 -16.01 -7.03 1.74
N LEU A 4 -14.82 -7.21 1.18
CA LEU A 4 -13.59 -6.57 1.64
C LEU A 4 -13.33 -5.34 0.78
N TYR A 5 -13.02 -4.20 1.40
CA TYR A 5 -12.68 -2.94 0.75
C TYR A 5 -11.24 -2.56 1.10
N PHE A 6 -10.34 -2.59 0.13
CA PHE A 6 -8.94 -2.25 0.32
C PHE A 6 -8.66 -0.83 -0.15
N PHE A 7 -8.38 0.08 0.78
CA PHE A 7 -8.09 1.49 0.53
C PHE A 7 -6.59 1.72 0.52
N ARG A 8 -6.07 2.31 -0.57
CA ARG A 8 -4.71 2.86 -0.55
C ARG A 8 -4.73 4.18 0.22
N HIS A 9 -3.80 4.36 1.14
CA HIS A 9 -3.60 5.62 1.86
C HIS A 9 -3.49 6.81 0.90
N ALA A 10 -3.82 8.00 1.39
CA ALA A 10 -3.71 9.23 0.62
C ALA A 10 -2.27 9.63 0.35
N GLN A 11 -2.05 10.61 -0.53
CA GLN A 11 -0.72 11.02 -0.93
C GLN A 11 0.14 11.45 0.28
N ALA A 12 1.25 10.75 0.48
CA ALA A 12 2.27 11.09 1.46
C ALA A 12 3.10 12.30 1.03
N SER A 13 3.76 12.94 1.99
CA SER A 13 4.68 14.06 1.77
C SER A 13 5.98 13.59 1.12
N TYR A 14 5.98 13.53 -0.22
CA TYR A 14 7.15 13.16 -1.01
C TYR A 14 8.30 14.16 -0.79
N GLY A 15 9.47 13.66 -0.36
CA GLY A 15 10.67 14.48 -0.17
C GLY A 15 10.76 15.24 1.16
N ALA A 16 9.77 15.10 2.05
CA ALA A 16 9.84 15.64 3.41
C ALA A 16 10.72 14.74 4.32
N GLU A 17 11.27 15.31 5.40
CA GLU A 17 12.07 14.57 6.39
C GLU A 17 11.29 13.38 6.98
N ASN A 18 9.98 13.53 7.18
CA ASN A 18 9.09 12.44 7.55
C ASN A 18 8.13 12.10 6.41
N TYR A 19 8.56 11.18 5.54
CA TYR A 19 7.73 10.63 4.46
C TYR A 19 6.47 9.90 4.96
N ASP A 20 6.43 9.48 6.24
CA ASP A 20 5.27 8.74 6.76
C ASP A 20 4.05 9.63 7.03
N LYS A 21 4.15 10.94 6.80
CA LYS A 21 3.03 11.88 6.94
C LYS A 21 2.28 12.10 5.63
N LEU A 22 0.98 12.36 5.72
CA LEU A 22 0.21 12.86 4.58
C LEU A 22 0.74 14.23 4.14
N SER A 23 0.57 14.53 2.85
CA SER A 23 0.72 15.87 2.30
C SER A 23 -0.59 16.66 2.45
N PRO A 24 -0.60 17.99 2.31
CA PRO A 24 -1.84 18.76 2.27
C PRO A 24 -2.82 18.26 1.19
N LYS A 25 -2.29 17.83 0.04
CA LYS A 25 -3.09 17.19 -1.01
C LYS A 25 -3.62 15.83 -0.56
N GLY A 26 -2.84 15.06 0.19
CA GLY A 26 -3.27 13.80 0.79
C GLY A 26 -4.44 13.99 1.75
N GLU A 27 -4.42 15.01 2.60
CA GLU A 27 -5.53 15.30 3.51
C GLU A 27 -6.83 15.61 2.75
N LEU A 28 -6.74 16.41 1.68
CA LEU A 28 -7.87 16.67 0.77
C LEU A 28 -8.38 15.39 0.10
N GLN A 29 -7.49 14.50 -0.33
CA GLN A 29 -7.87 13.21 -0.90
C GLN A 29 -8.60 12.32 0.13
N SER A 30 -8.12 12.27 1.37
CA SER A 30 -8.75 11.52 2.46
C SER A 30 -10.14 12.06 2.77
N ALA A 31 -10.31 13.38 2.80
CA ALA A 31 -11.61 14.00 3.02
C ALA A 31 -12.59 13.66 1.89
N GLU A 32 -12.13 13.68 0.63
CA GLU A 32 -12.96 13.34 -0.53
C GLU A 32 -13.37 11.86 -0.53
N LEU A 33 -12.46 10.97 -0.16
CA LEU A 33 -12.78 9.57 0.07
C LEU A 33 -13.87 9.42 1.13
N GLY A 34 -13.74 10.10 2.26
CA GLY A 34 -14.74 10.06 3.34
C GLY A 34 -16.11 10.54 2.88
N LYS A 35 -16.18 11.65 2.13
CA LYS A 35 -17.44 12.19 1.59
C LYS A 35 -18.10 11.18 0.66
N HIS A 36 -17.32 10.64 -0.28
CA HIS A 36 -17.81 9.65 -1.23
C HIS A 36 -18.41 8.43 -0.53
N LEU A 37 -17.70 7.86 0.45
CA LEU A 37 -18.15 6.68 1.19
C LEU A 37 -19.41 6.99 2.02
N ALA A 38 -19.47 8.16 2.67
CA ALA A 38 -20.62 8.62 3.44
C ALA A 38 -21.87 8.86 2.56
N GLU A 39 -21.71 9.51 1.41
CA GLU A 39 -22.79 9.74 0.43
C GLU A 39 -23.35 8.44 -0.14
N LYS A 40 -22.47 7.45 -0.37
CA LYS A 40 -22.87 6.10 -0.77
C LYS A 40 -23.40 5.25 0.37
N GLN A 41 -23.45 5.80 1.60
CA GLN A 41 -23.86 5.11 2.82
C GLN A 41 -23.14 3.78 3.04
N ILE A 42 -21.86 3.71 2.67
CA ILE A 42 -21.07 2.50 2.89
C ILE A 42 -20.82 2.36 4.39
N ARG A 43 -21.25 1.25 4.96
CA ARG A 43 -21.06 0.88 6.36
C ARG A 43 -20.03 -0.23 6.45
N PHE A 44 -19.22 -0.22 7.50
CA PHE A 44 -18.25 -1.26 7.79
C PHE A 44 -18.57 -1.87 9.14
N ASP A 45 -18.56 -3.19 9.21
CA ASP A 45 -18.72 -3.95 10.45
C ASP A 45 -17.39 -4.04 11.19
N LYS A 46 -16.27 -4.11 10.45
CA LYS A 46 -14.90 -4.06 10.99
C LYS A 46 -14.00 -3.20 10.13
N ILE A 47 -13.01 -2.57 10.76
CA ILE A 47 -11.93 -1.84 10.08
C ILE A 47 -10.58 -2.38 10.53
N PHE A 48 -9.73 -2.71 9.55
CA PHE A 48 -8.32 -3.00 9.74
C PHE A 48 -7.48 -1.86 9.15
N VAL A 49 -6.38 -1.50 9.81
CA VAL A 49 -5.48 -0.46 9.35
C VAL A 49 -4.03 -0.88 9.57
N GLY A 50 -3.16 -0.56 8.61
CA GLY A 50 -1.73 -0.77 8.81
C GLY A 50 -1.12 0.23 9.80
N PRO A 51 0.09 -0.06 10.32
CA PRO A 51 0.67 0.68 11.42
C PRO A 51 1.26 2.04 11.03
N LEU A 52 1.36 2.37 9.74
CA LEU A 52 2.03 3.58 9.27
C LEU A 52 1.18 4.83 9.51
N GLU A 53 1.83 5.94 9.84
CA GLU A 53 1.15 7.20 10.19
C GLU A 53 0.22 7.65 9.05
N ARG A 54 0.66 7.58 7.79
CA ARG A 54 -0.18 7.90 6.62
C ARG A 54 -1.40 6.99 6.44
N GLN A 55 -1.31 5.72 6.82
CA GLN A 55 -2.43 4.77 6.74
C GLN A 55 -3.48 5.14 7.79
N GLN A 56 -3.03 5.35 9.04
CA GLN A 56 -3.88 5.74 10.16
C GLN A 56 -4.48 7.13 9.98
N HIS A 57 -3.69 8.11 9.53
CA HIS A 57 -4.15 9.48 9.28
C HIS A 57 -5.18 9.53 8.15
N THR A 58 -5.02 8.72 7.09
CA THR A 58 -6.04 8.60 6.04
C THR A 58 -7.38 8.16 6.63
N LEU A 59 -7.38 7.10 7.45
CA LEU A 59 -8.57 6.62 8.13
C LEU A 59 -9.14 7.66 9.10
N SER A 60 -8.30 8.35 9.87
CA SER A 60 -8.73 9.37 10.83
C SER A 60 -9.54 10.49 10.16
N ILE A 61 -9.08 11.00 9.02
CA ILE A 61 -9.81 12.02 8.25
C ILE A 61 -11.14 11.44 7.70
N VAL A 62 -11.12 10.21 7.19
CA VAL A 62 -12.36 9.53 6.75
C VAL A 62 -13.36 9.39 7.89
N ASN A 63 -12.89 9.03 9.09
CA ASN A 63 -13.70 8.91 10.30
C ASN A 63 -14.31 10.26 10.73
N GLN A 64 -13.55 11.36 10.60
CA GLN A 64 -14.08 12.70 10.85
C GLN A 64 -15.26 13.02 9.93
N ILE A 65 -15.13 12.74 8.62
CA ILE A 65 -16.23 12.99 7.66
C ILE A 65 -17.46 12.13 7.97
N TYR A 66 -17.26 10.87 8.40
CA TYR A 66 -18.36 10.03 8.86
C TYR A 66 -19.07 10.65 10.07
N SER A 67 -18.30 11.10 11.05
CA SER A 67 -18.82 11.73 12.28
C SER A 67 -19.63 12.99 11.95
N ASP A 68 -19.12 13.86 11.08
CA ASP A 68 -19.81 15.08 10.61
C ASP A 68 -21.15 14.78 9.91
N LYS A 69 -21.30 13.57 9.37
CA LYS A 69 -22.51 13.06 8.70
C LYS A 69 -23.41 12.24 9.64
N ASN A 70 -23.12 12.21 10.95
CA ASN A 70 -23.79 11.36 11.95
C ASN A 70 -23.71 9.86 11.63
N LEU A 71 -22.59 9.44 11.02
CA LEU A 71 -22.27 8.06 10.72
C LEU A 71 -21.15 7.58 11.63
N ILE A 72 -21.19 6.32 12.01
CA ILE A 72 -20.22 5.72 12.93
C ILE A 72 -19.40 4.69 12.16
N LEU A 73 -18.07 4.80 12.27
CA LEU A 73 -17.16 3.73 11.90
C LEU A 73 -16.81 2.90 13.14
N PRO A 74 -16.61 1.59 13.00
CA PRO A 74 -16.15 0.75 14.09
C PRO A 74 -14.73 1.15 14.51
N THR A 75 -14.37 0.86 15.76
CA THR A 75 -13.01 1.04 16.26
C THR A 75 -12.02 0.26 15.38
N PRO A 76 -10.97 0.90 14.84
CA PRO A 76 -10.04 0.21 13.96
C PRO A 76 -9.11 -0.74 14.71
N ILE A 77 -8.82 -1.87 14.07
CA ILE A 77 -7.85 -2.86 14.51
C ILE A 77 -6.54 -2.61 13.75
N ILE A 78 -5.48 -2.26 14.47
CA ILE A 78 -4.15 -2.12 13.87
C ILE A 78 -3.59 -3.51 13.61
N LEU A 79 -3.23 -3.77 12.35
CA LEU A 79 -2.62 -5.05 11.92
C LEU A 79 -1.22 -4.76 11.37
N PRO A 80 -0.14 -5.07 12.12
CA PRO A 80 1.25 -4.77 11.73
C PRO A 80 1.63 -5.28 10.33
N GLU A 81 1.05 -6.40 9.92
CA GLU A 81 1.30 -7.05 8.64
C GLU A 81 0.72 -6.31 7.42
N LEU A 82 -0.17 -5.33 7.64
CA LEU A 82 -0.65 -4.41 6.60
C LEU A 82 0.32 -3.25 6.32
N LYS A 83 1.53 -3.27 6.89
CA LYS A 83 2.58 -2.29 6.64
C LYS A 83 3.07 -2.37 5.18
N GLU A 84 3.39 -1.21 4.60
CA GLU A 84 4.02 -1.15 3.28
C GLU A 84 5.45 -1.70 3.32
N HIS A 85 5.90 -2.29 2.21
CA HIS A 85 7.28 -2.72 2.05
C HIS A 85 8.28 -1.57 2.26
N HIS A 86 9.52 -1.91 2.64
CA HIS A 86 10.59 -0.93 2.85
C HIS A 86 11.38 -0.59 1.58
N GLY A 87 10.84 -0.92 0.40
CA GLY A 87 11.54 -0.79 -0.87
C GLY A 87 12.11 0.62 -1.08
N PHE A 88 11.36 1.68 -0.76
CA PHE A 88 11.82 3.06 -0.94
C PHE A 88 13.04 3.41 -0.06
N GLN A 89 13.10 2.90 1.17
CA GLN A 89 14.26 3.07 2.05
C GLN A 89 15.44 2.19 1.58
N ALA A 90 15.14 0.99 1.10
CA ALA A 90 16.13 0.04 0.62
C ALA A 90 16.83 0.53 -0.65
N THR A 91 16.14 1.21 -1.59
CA THR A 91 16.77 1.80 -2.79
C THR A 91 17.93 2.74 -2.41
N LYS A 92 17.76 3.50 -1.33
CA LYS A 92 18.75 4.47 -0.86
C LYS A 92 20.01 3.81 -0.27
N LYS A 93 19.93 2.55 0.17
CA LYS A 93 21.05 1.81 0.77
C LYS A 93 21.80 0.91 -0.21
N VAL A 94 21.25 0.62 -1.39
CA VAL A 94 21.91 -0.31 -2.32
C VAL A 94 23.18 0.31 -2.88
N ALA A 95 24.32 -0.20 -2.39
CA ALA A 95 25.64 0.26 -2.75
C ALA A 95 26.51 -0.79 -3.50
N LYS A 96 26.00 -1.98 -3.91
CA LYS A 96 26.52 -2.95 -4.97
C LYS A 96 25.97 -4.41 -4.78
N PRO A 97 26.07 -5.37 -5.76
CA PRO A 97 26.99 -5.43 -6.93
C PRO A 97 26.41 -5.63 -8.36
N ASN A 98 26.95 -4.78 -9.23
CA ASN A 98 27.40 -4.94 -10.64
C ASN A 98 26.46 -4.96 -11.87
N SER A 99 25.21 -5.40 -11.86
CA SER A 99 24.31 -5.21 -13.04
C SER A 99 23.33 -4.05 -12.87
N ILE A 100 22.70 -3.98 -11.70
CA ILE A 100 21.75 -2.93 -11.28
C ILE A 100 22.39 -1.53 -11.23
N ARG A 101 23.72 -1.47 -11.08
CA ARG A 101 24.45 -0.21 -10.91
C ARG A 101 24.38 0.68 -12.15
N SER A 102 24.53 0.15 -13.36
CA SER A 102 24.64 1.00 -14.56
C SER A 102 23.36 1.80 -14.80
N THR A 103 22.20 1.17 -14.74
CA THR A 103 20.90 1.84 -14.90
C THR A 103 20.66 2.87 -13.80
N LEU A 104 20.84 2.50 -12.52
CA LEU A 104 20.63 3.43 -11.41
C LEU A 104 21.65 4.57 -11.41
N GLN A 105 22.91 4.32 -11.76
CA GLN A 105 23.96 5.34 -11.87
C GLN A 105 23.71 6.29 -13.04
N ASN A 106 23.25 5.78 -14.17
CA ASN A 106 22.92 6.63 -15.32
C ASN A 106 21.79 7.59 -14.95
N LEU A 107 20.71 7.07 -14.35
CA LEU A 107 19.60 7.88 -13.87
C LEU A 107 20.02 8.92 -12.83
N GLN A 108 20.92 8.54 -11.91
CA GLN A 108 21.49 9.44 -10.91
C GLN A 108 22.37 10.53 -11.55
N SER A 109 23.22 10.17 -12.50
CA SER A 109 24.09 11.11 -13.22
C SER A 109 23.26 12.11 -14.03
N GLU A 110 22.15 11.68 -14.62
CA GLU A 110 21.19 12.58 -15.29
C GLU A 110 20.55 13.58 -14.32
N ILE A 111 20.28 13.19 -13.07
CA ILE A 111 19.77 14.11 -12.03
C ILE A 111 20.84 15.15 -11.69
N GLU A 112 22.10 14.74 -11.55
CA GLU A 112 23.22 15.63 -11.23
C GLU A 112 23.46 16.64 -12.37
N GLN A 113 23.34 16.20 -13.63
CA GLN A 113 23.46 17.08 -14.79
C GLN A 113 22.24 17.98 -14.99
N ASN A 114 21.04 17.52 -14.63
CA ASN A 114 19.80 18.27 -14.77
C ASN A 114 18.85 18.02 -13.58
N PRO A 115 18.89 18.88 -12.54
CA PRO A 115 18.06 18.73 -11.34
C PRO A 115 16.55 18.68 -11.62
N LYS A 116 16.07 19.19 -12.77
CA LYS A 116 14.64 19.10 -13.15
C LYS A 116 14.20 17.65 -13.36
N LEU A 117 15.13 16.72 -13.63
CA LEU A 117 14.84 15.30 -13.80
C LEU A 117 14.67 14.55 -12.48
N HIS A 118 14.99 15.17 -11.34
CA HIS A 118 14.99 14.51 -10.02
C HIS A 118 13.72 13.68 -9.79
N LYS A 119 12.53 14.29 -9.91
CA LYS A 119 11.26 13.58 -9.67
C LYS A 119 11.05 12.37 -10.59
N ARG A 120 11.31 12.54 -11.89
CA ARG A 120 11.14 11.48 -12.90
C ARG A 120 12.13 10.34 -12.64
N ASN A 121 13.41 10.67 -12.53
CA ASN A 121 14.46 9.69 -12.45
C ASN A 121 14.48 8.99 -11.09
N SER A 122 14.15 9.66 -9.98
CA SER A 122 13.95 8.99 -8.69
C SER A 122 12.81 7.97 -8.73
N LEU A 123 11.73 8.24 -9.48
CA LEU A 123 10.65 7.27 -9.67
C LEU A 123 11.11 6.07 -10.51
N LEU A 124 11.82 6.31 -11.62
CA LEU A 124 12.37 5.24 -12.46
C LEU A 124 13.35 4.36 -11.69
N MET A 125 14.23 4.97 -10.88
CA MET A 125 15.14 4.24 -10.01
C MET A 125 14.40 3.36 -9.00
N PHE A 126 13.33 3.89 -8.40
CA PHE A 126 12.53 3.12 -7.45
C PHE A 126 11.76 1.98 -8.12
N GLN A 127 11.19 2.20 -9.31
CA GLN A 127 10.53 1.17 -10.11
C GLN A 127 11.49 0.02 -10.43
N TYR A 128 12.66 0.36 -10.99
CA TYR A 128 13.69 -0.62 -11.30
C TYR A 128 14.13 -1.41 -10.07
N PHE A 129 14.39 -0.72 -8.94
CA PHE A 129 14.76 -1.39 -7.70
C PHE A 129 13.69 -2.37 -7.23
N ILE A 130 12.42 -1.96 -7.22
CA ILE A 130 11.31 -2.79 -6.71
C ILE A 130 11.13 -4.04 -7.56
N GLU A 131 11.28 -3.94 -8.87
CA GLU A 131 11.20 -5.09 -9.79
C GLU A 131 12.33 -6.09 -9.55
N GLU A 132 13.58 -5.62 -9.47
CA GLU A 132 14.74 -6.48 -9.22
C GLU A 132 14.71 -7.10 -7.81
N TRP A 133 14.24 -6.34 -6.81
CA TRP A 133 14.02 -6.84 -5.45
C TRP A 133 12.93 -7.92 -5.42
N ALA A 134 11.85 -7.74 -6.18
CA ALA A 134 10.78 -8.72 -6.28
C ALA A 134 11.20 -10.03 -6.94
N MET A 135 12.12 -9.95 -7.90
CA MET A 135 12.73 -11.11 -8.56
C MET A 135 13.83 -11.79 -7.71
N GLY A 136 14.19 -11.23 -6.55
CA GLY A 136 15.26 -11.74 -5.70
C GLY A 136 16.68 -11.45 -6.22
N ASN A 137 16.82 -10.57 -7.21
CA ASN A 137 18.11 -10.14 -7.75
C ASN A 137 18.82 -9.12 -6.85
N ILE A 138 18.08 -8.49 -5.94
CA ILE A 138 18.60 -7.56 -4.95
C ILE A 138 18.23 -8.04 -3.56
N GLU A 139 19.24 -8.13 -2.69
CA GLU A 139 19.05 -8.20 -1.24
C GLU A 139 19.75 -6.99 -0.62
N VAL A 140 19.11 -6.39 0.39
CA VAL A 140 19.65 -5.21 1.07
C VAL A 140 19.74 -5.53 2.55
N GLU A 141 20.97 -5.54 3.06
CA GLU A 141 21.24 -5.83 4.46
C GLU A 141 20.43 -4.91 5.39
N GLY A 142 19.79 -5.51 6.40
CA GLY A 142 18.94 -4.80 7.36
C GLY A 142 17.54 -4.45 6.83
N PHE A 143 17.16 -4.93 5.64
CA PHE A 143 15.79 -4.88 5.16
C PHE A 143 15.24 -6.28 4.90
N GLU A 144 13.92 -6.43 5.03
CA GLU A 144 13.25 -7.68 4.69
C GLU A 144 13.31 -7.97 3.19
N SER A 145 13.21 -9.25 2.81
CA SER A 145 13.10 -9.67 1.42
C SER A 145 11.68 -9.45 0.87
N TRP A 146 11.53 -9.42 -0.46
CA TRP A 146 10.21 -9.37 -1.09
C TRP A 146 9.34 -10.56 -0.67
N LYS A 147 9.94 -11.75 -0.62
CA LYS A 147 9.28 -12.98 -0.16
C LYS A 147 8.72 -12.83 1.26
N THR A 148 9.52 -12.34 2.20
CA THR A 148 9.09 -12.09 3.58
C THR A 148 7.97 -11.06 3.65
N PHE A 149 8.02 -10.02 2.81
CA PHE A 149 6.92 -9.07 2.68
C PHE A 149 5.63 -9.74 2.19
N ARG A 150 5.69 -10.58 1.13
CA ARG A 150 4.54 -11.34 0.62
C ARG A 150 3.93 -12.24 1.70
N GLU A 151 4.75 -13.01 2.42
CA GLU A 151 4.32 -13.90 3.50
C GLU A 151 3.58 -13.15 4.62
N LYS A 152 4.05 -11.94 4.99
CA LYS A 152 3.37 -11.10 5.97
C LYS A 152 2.02 -10.61 5.45
N VAL A 153 1.94 -10.16 4.21
CA VAL A 153 0.66 -9.73 3.62
C VAL A 153 -0.34 -10.89 3.55
N ASP A 154 0.11 -12.10 3.25
CA ASP A 154 -0.74 -13.31 3.27
C ASP A 154 -1.23 -13.63 4.68
N LEU A 155 -0.37 -13.47 5.70
CA LEU A 155 -0.76 -13.58 7.11
C LEU A 155 -1.83 -12.53 7.47
N ALA A 156 -1.68 -11.29 6.99
CA ALA A 156 -2.64 -10.23 7.20
C ALA A 156 -4.01 -10.60 6.59
N LEU A 157 -4.00 -11.03 5.32
CA LEU A 157 -5.21 -11.42 4.60
C LEU A 157 -5.92 -12.59 5.30
N ASN A 158 -5.17 -13.63 5.67
CA ASN A 158 -5.72 -14.77 6.43
C ASN A 158 -6.32 -14.36 7.78
N THR A 159 -5.70 -13.41 8.47
CA THR A 159 -6.22 -12.87 9.73
C THR A 159 -7.53 -12.12 9.52
N ILE A 160 -7.61 -11.28 8.49
CA ILE A 160 -8.83 -10.55 8.12
C ILE A 160 -9.94 -11.54 7.73
N LEU A 161 -9.65 -12.54 6.90
CA LEU A 161 -10.61 -13.55 6.47
C LEU A 161 -11.17 -14.36 7.66
N LYS A 162 -10.31 -14.78 8.60
CA LYS A 162 -10.75 -15.50 9.81
C LYS A 162 -11.62 -14.65 10.73
N ALA A 163 -11.40 -13.33 10.74
CA ALA A 163 -12.18 -12.39 11.54
C ALA A 163 -13.47 -11.91 10.83
N THR A 164 -13.68 -12.28 9.56
CA THR A 164 -14.83 -11.85 8.75
C THR A 164 -15.97 -12.85 8.88
N GLU A 165 -17.11 -12.38 9.35
CA GLU A 165 -18.35 -13.15 9.43
C GLU A 165 -19.22 -12.97 8.18
N LYS A 166 -20.28 -13.77 8.07
CA LYS A 166 -21.18 -13.78 6.91
C LYS A 166 -21.87 -12.43 6.75
N SER A 167 -21.81 -11.89 5.53
CA SER A 167 -22.50 -10.65 5.14
C SER A 167 -21.94 -9.38 5.77
N GLU A 168 -20.70 -9.42 6.27
CA GLU A 168 -20.00 -8.22 6.73
C GLU A 168 -19.35 -7.43 5.60
N ASN A 169 -19.26 -6.12 5.77
CA ASN A 169 -18.43 -5.20 5.01
C ASN A 169 -17.18 -4.86 5.84
N ILE A 170 -16.00 -5.15 5.32
CA ILE A 170 -14.73 -4.92 6.02
C ILE A 170 -13.97 -3.80 5.31
N GLY A 171 -13.56 -2.77 6.05
CA GLY A 171 -12.68 -1.71 5.56
C GLY A 171 -11.22 -1.98 5.89
N ILE A 172 -10.31 -1.92 4.91
CA ILE A 172 -8.89 -2.18 5.10
C ILE A 172 -8.09 -0.99 4.59
N PHE A 173 -7.46 -0.22 5.47
CA PHE A 173 -6.66 0.95 5.12
C PHE A 173 -5.17 0.58 5.12
N THR A 174 -4.57 0.55 3.93
CA THR A 174 -3.19 0.10 3.74
C THR A 174 -2.50 0.87 2.59
N SER A 175 -1.55 0.26 1.88
CA SER A 175 -0.67 0.89 0.89
C SER A 175 -0.69 0.14 -0.45
N GLY A 176 -0.06 0.73 -1.47
CA GLY A 176 -0.11 0.21 -2.84
C GLY A 176 0.53 -1.16 -2.97
N GLY A 177 1.73 -1.37 -2.42
CA GLY A 177 2.44 -2.64 -2.51
C GLY A 177 1.69 -3.76 -1.77
N THR A 178 1.13 -3.44 -0.59
CA THR A 178 0.30 -4.38 0.17
C THR A 178 -0.95 -4.78 -0.62
N ILE A 179 -1.65 -3.84 -1.26
CA ILE A 179 -2.83 -4.16 -2.08
C ILE A 179 -2.44 -4.98 -3.30
N SER A 180 -1.31 -4.67 -3.94
CA SER A 180 -0.79 -5.48 -5.06
C SER A 180 -0.50 -6.92 -4.64
N ALA A 181 0.11 -7.13 -3.47
CA ALA A 181 0.34 -8.46 -2.91
C ALA A 181 -0.99 -9.20 -2.60
N ILE A 182 -1.98 -8.52 -2.04
CA ILE A 182 -3.32 -9.10 -1.81
C ILE A 182 -4.01 -9.49 -3.12
N ILE A 183 -3.96 -8.63 -4.14
CA ILE A 183 -4.50 -8.92 -5.48
C ILE A 183 -3.79 -10.15 -6.07
N ALA A 184 -2.47 -10.22 -5.93
CA ALA A 184 -1.69 -11.33 -6.44
C ALA A 184 -2.08 -12.65 -5.78
N THR A 185 -2.26 -12.67 -4.46
CA THR A 185 -2.73 -13.86 -3.73
C THR A 185 -4.15 -14.25 -4.18
N ALA A 186 -5.08 -13.30 -4.26
CA ALA A 186 -6.46 -13.57 -4.68
C ALA A 186 -6.60 -14.07 -6.13
N LEU A 187 -5.67 -13.68 -7.02
CA LEU A 187 -5.65 -14.08 -8.43
C LEU A 187 -4.64 -15.19 -8.74
N ASN A 188 -3.98 -15.76 -7.72
CA ASN A 188 -2.90 -16.74 -7.86
C ASN A 188 -1.82 -16.29 -8.88
N MET A 189 -1.42 -15.01 -8.81
CA MET A 189 -0.38 -14.45 -9.67
C MET A 189 1.01 -14.90 -9.19
N GLN A 190 1.77 -15.50 -10.09
CA GLN A 190 3.12 -16.02 -9.83
C GLN A 190 4.24 -15.11 -10.38
N ASP A 191 3.88 -14.07 -11.14
CA ASP A 191 4.81 -13.13 -11.76
C ASP A 191 5.09 -11.96 -10.79
N GLU A 192 6.07 -12.14 -9.91
CA GLU A 192 6.38 -11.16 -8.84
C GLU A 192 6.83 -9.80 -9.38
N GLN A 193 7.45 -9.74 -10.56
CA GLN A 193 7.79 -8.47 -11.21
C GLN A 193 6.51 -7.68 -11.56
N LYS A 194 5.48 -8.34 -12.10
CA LYS A 194 4.18 -7.70 -12.36
C LYS A 194 3.47 -7.31 -11.06
N VAL A 195 3.56 -8.11 -10.00
CA VAL A 195 2.99 -7.76 -8.69
C VAL A 195 3.63 -6.49 -8.16
N ALA A 196 4.96 -6.43 -8.19
CA ALA A 196 5.75 -5.28 -7.78
C ALA A 196 5.43 -4.01 -8.58
N ALA A 197 5.34 -4.14 -9.91
CA ALA A 197 4.99 -3.04 -10.80
C ALA A 197 3.56 -2.49 -10.54
N MET A 198 2.62 -3.34 -10.12
CA MET A 198 1.23 -2.94 -9.85
C MET A 198 1.12 -1.89 -8.75
N ASN A 199 2.08 -1.82 -7.81
CA ASN A 199 2.14 -0.79 -6.77
C ASN A 199 2.07 0.63 -7.36
N PHE A 200 2.65 0.84 -8.54
CA PHE A 200 2.68 2.14 -9.22
C PHE A 200 1.38 2.47 -9.97
N SER A 201 0.52 1.48 -10.20
CA SER A 201 -0.75 1.62 -10.93
C SER A 201 -1.93 1.96 -10.02
N ILE A 202 -1.86 1.62 -8.74
CA ILE A 202 -2.94 1.86 -7.77
C ILE A 202 -2.93 3.33 -7.36
N ARG A 203 -4.03 4.07 -7.53
CA ARG A 203 -4.06 5.50 -7.16
C ARG A 203 -4.24 5.68 -5.66
N ASN A 204 -3.63 6.72 -5.08
CA ASN A 204 -3.95 7.14 -3.71
C ASN A 204 -5.46 7.33 -3.54
N THR A 205 -5.98 6.95 -2.37
CA THR A 205 -7.42 6.95 -2.02
C THR A 205 -8.36 6.20 -2.97
N SER A 206 -7.82 5.44 -3.92
CA SER A 206 -8.61 4.43 -4.63
C SER A 206 -8.89 3.25 -3.71
N PHE A 207 -9.93 2.49 -4.05
CA PHE A 207 -10.20 1.23 -3.38
C PHE A 207 -10.56 0.11 -4.36
N SER A 208 -10.19 -1.10 -3.97
CA SER A 208 -10.56 -2.34 -4.64
C SER A 208 -11.49 -3.14 -3.74
N THR A 209 -12.49 -3.82 -4.32
CA THR A 209 -13.45 -4.59 -3.54
C THR A 209 -13.49 -6.05 -3.95
N PHE A 210 -13.35 -6.96 -2.98
CA PHE A 210 -13.45 -8.41 -3.21
C PHE A 210 -14.66 -8.98 -2.48
N PHE A 211 -15.29 -9.99 -3.08
CA PHE A 211 -16.30 -10.81 -2.40
C PHE A 211 -15.63 -12.01 -1.76
N MET A 212 -15.96 -12.26 -0.49
CA MET A 212 -15.62 -13.52 0.17
C MET A 212 -16.77 -14.51 -0.03
N PRO A 213 -16.54 -15.66 -0.69
CA PRO A 213 -17.56 -16.68 -0.84
C PRO A 213 -17.93 -17.30 0.51
N ILE A 214 -19.15 -17.83 0.61
CA ILE A 214 -19.70 -18.41 1.85
C ILE A 214 -18.96 -19.70 2.27
N ILE A 215 -18.23 -20.30 1.33
CA ILE A 215 -17.44 -21.50 1.56
C ILE A 215 -16.00 -21.04 1.76
N ASN A 216 -15.37 -21.44 2.86
CA ASN A 216 -13.95 -21.28 3.15
C ASN A 216 -13.11 -22.02 2.11
N LEU A 217 -13.05 -21.50 0.89
CA LEU A 217 -11.99 -21.80 -0.04
C LEU A 217 -10.82 -20.92 0.39
N ILE A 218 -9.95 -21.53 1.17
CA ILE A 218 -8.58 -21.07 1.38
C ILE A 218 -7.99 -20.87 -0.03
N PHE A 219 -7.59 -19.64 -0.34
CA PHE A 219 -6.80 -19.34 -1.53
C PHE A 219 -5.44 -20.05 -1.46
#